data_AF-A0AB73HZ50-F1
#
_entry.id   AF-A0AB73HZ50-F1
#
_cell.length_a   1.000
_cell.length_b   1.000
_cell.length_c   1.000
_cell.angle_alpha   90.00
_cell.angle_beta   90.00
_cell.angle_gamma   90.00
#
_symmetry.space_group_name_H-M   'P 1'
#
loop_
_entity.id
_entity.type
_entity.pdbx_description
1 polymer ?
#
loop_
_entity_poly.entity_id
_entity_poly.type
_entity_poly.pdbx_seq_one_letter_code
_entity_poly.pdbx_strand_id
1 'polypeptide(L)'
;MLRLLPLFAAGLLLAACNQEEPKATVPKVDLHGRLVVDQEMTASRQAQGIQGEYYKRVLSVNGQDMAFADFVKQYCPDLNTRDETCQKAFRIKKIDDVSGATKFLPNGL
;
A
#
# COMPACT_ATOMS: atom_id res chain seq x y z
N MET A 1 -10.09 -35.03 -59.53
CA MET A 1 -9.96 -33.82 -58.69
C MET A 1 -9.71 -34.25 -57.26
N LEU A 2 -8.57 -33.84 -56.73
CA LEU A 2 -8.01 -34.19 -55.42
C LEU A 2 -8.75 -33.40 -54.31
N ARG A 3 -9.20 -34.05 -53.23
CA ARG A 3 -9.60 -33.35 -52.00
C ARG A 3 -8.81 -33.90 -50.82
N LEU A 4 -7.88 -33.06 -50.37
CA LEU A 4 -6.99 -33.25 -49.24
C LEU A 4 -7.78 -33.20 -47.91
N LEU A 5 -7.48 -34.13 -47.00
CA LEU A 5 -7.58 -33.96 -45.54
C LEU A 5 -6.44 -33.01 -45.09
N PRO A 6 -6.61 -32.16 -44.04
CA PRO A 6 -6.21 -32.64 -42.70
C PRO A 6 -6.88 -32.00 -41.46
N LEU A 7 -6.93 -32.83 -40.41
CA LEU A 7 -6.61 -32.56 -38.99
C LEU A 7 -6.37 -31.10 -38.58
N PHE A 8 -7.28 -30.51 -37.80
CA PHE A 8 -6.98 -29.43 -36.84
C PHE A 8 -7.92 -29.53 -35.64
N ALA A 9 -7.66 -30.48 -34.75
CA ALA A 9 -8.30 -30.58 -33.46
C ALA A 9 -7.25 -30.86 -32.37
N ALA A 10 -6.34 -29.93 -32.17
CA ALA A 10 -5.45 -29.88 -31.01
C ALA A 10 -4.82 -28.48 -30.93
N GLY A 11 -5.36 -27.59 -30.12
CA GLY A 11 -4.78 -26.24 -30.00
C GLY A 11 -5.48 -25.26 -29.07
N LEU A 12 -6.40 -25.70 -28.22
CA LEU A 12 -7.09 -24.83 -27.25
C LEU A 12 -6.88 -25.34 -25.82
N LEU A 13 -5.61 -25.51 -25.41
CA LEU A 13 -5.26 -25.87 -24.02
C LEU A 13 -4.07 -25.09 -23.44
N LEU A 14 -3.68 -23.95 -24.02
CA LEU A 14 -2.50 -23.20 -23.55
C LEU A 14 -2.74 -21.71 -23.23
N ALA A 15 -3.99 -21.25 -23.15
CA ALA A 15 -4.30 -19.88 -22.75
C ALA A 15 -4.49 -19.71 -21.22
N ALA A 16 -3.95 -20.62 -20.41
CA ALA A 16 -3.79 -20.44 -18.96
C ALA A 16 -2.33 -20.07 -18.64
N CYS A 17 -1.74 -19.16 -19.43
CA CYS A 17 -0.50 -18.51 -19.04
C CYS A 17 -0.83 -17.52 -17.92
N ASN A 18 -0.39 -17.86 -16.70
CA ASN A 18 -0.28 -17.01 -15.53
C ASN A 18 -0.34 -15.51 -15.86
N GLN A 19 -1.51 -14.91 -15.63
CA GLN A 19 -1.58 -13.48 -15.36
C GLN A 19 -1.10 -13.30 -13.91
N GLU A 20 0.21 -13.44 -13.72
CA GLU A 20 0.85 -12.87 -12.54
C GLU A 20 0.69 -11.35 -12.74
N GLU A 21 -0.26 -10.74 -12.03
CA GLU A 21 -0.45 -9.29 -12.07
C GLU A 21 0.92 -8.64 -11.86
N PRO A 22 1.34 -7.71 -12.73
CA PRO A 22 2.63 -7.07 -12.57
C PRO A 22 2.67 -6.47 -11.17
N LYS A 23 3.61 -6.94 -10.33
CA LYS A 23 3.81 -6.42 -8.97
C LYS A 23 3.82 -4.89 -9.08
N ALA A 24 2.82 -4.25 -8.49
CA ALA A 24 2.70 -2.80 -8.51
C ALA A 24 4.05 -2.24 -8.04
N THR A 25 4.73 -1.51 -8.92
CA THR A 25 6.03 -0.93 -8.57
C THR A 25 5.79 0.08 -7.44
N VAL A 26 6.58 -0.01 -6.37
CA VAL A 26 6.42 0.86 -5.21
C VAL A 26 6.64 2.32 -5.66
N PRO A 27 5.64 3.21 -5.51
CA PRO A 27 5.78 4.60 -5.91
C PRO A 27 6.85 5.30 -5.07
N LYS A 28 7.69 6.11 -5.71
CA LYS A 28 8.60 7.02 -5.00
C LYS A 28 7.81 8.19 -4.45
N VAL A 29 7.54 8.18 -3.15
CA VAL A 29 6.76 9.20 -2.45
C VAL A 29 7.47 9.63 -1.17
N ASP A 30 7.19 10.85 -0.71
CA ASP A 30 7.61 11.27 0.63
C ASP A 30 6.73 10.60 1.68
N LEU A 31 7.33 9.66 2.43
CA LEU A 31 6.65 8.92 3.48
C LEU A 31 6.34 9.76 4.73
N HIS A 32 6.87 10.98 4.85
CA HIS A 32 6.47 11.89 5.92
C HIS A 32 5.04 12.37 5.70
N GLY A 33 4.66 12.62 4.44
CA GLY A 33 3.33 13.07 4.06
C GLY A 33 2.86 14.30 4.86
N ARG A 34 1.54 14.47 4.88
CA ARG A 34 0.85 15.48 5.69
C ARG A 34 0.11 14.80 6.83
N LEU A 35 0.06 15.47 7.98
CA LEU A 35 -0.73 15.04 9.13
C LEU A 35 -2.12 15.66 9.05
N VAL A 36 -3.14 14.84 9.23
CA VAL A 36 -4.54 15.29 9.31
C VAL A 36 -5.18 14.68 10.54
N VAL A 37 -6.13 15.41 11.14
CA VAL A 37 -6.87 14.89 12.29
C VAL A 37 -7.62 13.64 11.87
N ASP A 38 -7.39 12.56 12.61
CA ASP A 38 -8.19 11.36 12.56
C ASP A 38 -9.41 11.55 13.45
N GLN A 39 -10.52 11.97 12.84
CA GLN A 39 -11.76 12.26 13.55
C GLN A 39 -12.32 11.02 14.26
N GLU A 40 -12.16 9.83 13.69
CA GLU A 40 -12.67 8.58 14.26
C GLU A 40 -11.85 8.19 15.49
N MET A 41 -10.52 8.15 15.35
CA MET A 41 -9.64 7.85 16.49
C MET A 41 -9.79 8.92 17.58
N THR A 42 -9.86 10.19 17.21
CA THR A 42 -10.03 11.30 18.15
C THR A 42 -11.34 11.16 18.93
N ALA A 43 -12.47 10.95 18.25
CA ALA A 43 -13.77 10.77 18.91
C ALA A 43 -13.77 9.53 19.82
N SER A 44 -13.18 8.42 19.37
CA SER A 44 -13.08 7.18 20.14
C SER A 44 -12.27 7.36 21.44
N ARG A 45 -11.15 8.08 21.37
CA ARG A 45 -10.28 8.37 22.53
C ARG A 45 -10.91 9.36 23.48
N GLN A 46 -11.58 10.39 22.96
CA GLN A 46 -12.32 11.36 23.78
C GLN A 46 -13.49 10.72 24.51
N ALA A 47 -14.19 9.75 23.89
CA ALA A 47 -15.22 8.95 24.55
C ALA A 47 -14.67 8.09 25.73
N GLN A 48 -13.36 7.80 25.72
CA GLN A 48 -12.65 7.13 26.82
C GLN A 48 -12.08 8.12 27.86
N GLY A 49 -12.39 9.41 27.74
CA GLY A 49 -11.89 10.46 28.64
C GLY A 49 -10.46 10.93 28.32
N ILE A 50 -9.87 10.49 27.21
CA ILE A 50 -8.52 10.89 26.79
C ILE A 50 -8.63 12.16 25.94
N GLN A 51 -7.99 13.24 26.38
CA GLN A 51 -8.00 14.53 25.68
C GLN A 51 -6.94 14.60 24.58
N GLY A 52 -7.20 15.43 23.57
CA GLY A 52 -6.27 15.70 22.48
C GLY A 52 -6.81 15.29 21.11
N GLU A 53 -6.13 15.77 20.07
CA GLU A 53 -6.34 15.34 18.68
C GLU A 53 -5.36 14.22 18.34
N TYR A 54 -5.87 13.21 17.64
CA TYR A 54 -5.05 12.16 17.07
C TYR A 54 -4.92 12.41 15.57
N TYR A 55 -3.73 12.17 15.02
CA TYR A 55 -3.45 12.41 13.62
C TYR A 55 -3.23 11.11 12.87
N LYS A 56 -3.62 11.11 11.61
CA LYS A 56 -3.25 10.11 10.61
C LYS A 56 -2.42 10.76 9.53
N ARG A 57 -1.60 9.92 8.87
CA ARG A 57 -0.71 10.36 7.81
C ARG A 57 -1.36 10.15 6.44
N VAL A 58 -1.27 11.16 5.60
CA VAL A 58 -1.75 11.13 4.21
C VAL A 58 -0.57 11.42 3.29
N LEU A 59 -0.37 10.57 2.31
CA LEU A 59 0.67 10.72 1.29
C LEU A 59 0.07 11.33 0.03
N SER A 60 0.88 12.08 -0.72
CA SER A 60 0.58 12.43 -2.10
C SER A 60 1.20 11.38 -3.01
N VAL A 61 0.37 10.51 -3.59
CA VAL A 61 0.76 9.43 -4.49
C VAL A 61 0.24 9.78 -5.88
N ASN A 62 1.13 10.05 -6.83
CA ASN A 62 0.76 10.46 -8.20
C ASN A 62 -0.19 11.68 -8.24
N GLY A 63 -0.03 12.63 -7.31
CA GLY A 63 -0.86 13.83 -7.21
C GLY A 63 -2.22 13.61 -6.55
N GLN A 64 -2.50 12.40 -6.04
CA GLN A 64 -3.71 12.09 -5.29
C GLN A 64 -3.39 11.82 -3.83
N ASP A 65 -4.27 12.27 -2.94
CA ASP A 65 -4.17 11.95 -1.53
C ASP A 65 -4.51 10.49 -1.27
N MET A 66 -3.64 9.79 -0.55
CA MET A 66 -3.82 8.41 -0.13
C MET A 66 -3.50 8.28 1.36
N ALA A 67 -4.35 7.57 2.11
CA ALA A 67 -4.03 7.29 3.50
C ALA A 67 -2.78 6.41 3.58
N PHE A 68 -1.90 6.70 4.54
CA PHE A 68 -0.64 5.96 4.67
C PHE A 68 -0.84 4.46 4.88
N ALA A 69 -1.88 4.06 5.63
CA ALA A 69 -2.24 2.67 5.82
C ALA A 69 -2.63 1.97 4.50
N ASP A 70 -3.33 2.67 3.61
CA ASP A 70 -3.71 2.16 2.29
C ASP A 70 -2.50 2.03 1.38
N PHE A 71 -1.58 3.00 1.42
CA PHE A 71 -0.31 2.91 0.69
C PHE A 71 0.48 1.65 1.09
N VAL A 72 0.63 1.39 2.39
CA VAL A 72 1.33 0.19 2.89
C VAL A 72 0.61 -1.07 2.42
N LYS A 73 -0.72 -1.13 2.54
CA LYS A 73 -1.51 -2.30 2.13
C LYS A 73 -1.41 -2.57 0.63
N GLN A 74 -1.43 -1.54 -0.20
CA GLN A 74 -1.48 -1.66 -1.65
C GLN A 74 -0.10 -1.91 -2.26
N TYR A 75 0.93 -1.20 -1.81
CA TYR A 75 2.25 -1.21 -2.44
C TYR A 75 3.29 -2.02 -1.66
N CYS A 76 3.04 -2.32 -0.38
CA CYS A 76 3.95 -3.06 0.47
C CYS A 76 3.30 -4.32 1.08
N PRO A 77 2.84 -5.29 0.25
CA PRO A 77 2.15 -6.49 0.74
C PRO A 77 3.08 -7.50 1.43
N ASP A 78 4.38 -7.47 1.14
CA ASP A 78 5.38 -8.38 1.71
C ASP A 78 6.15 -7.72 2.86
N LEU A 79 5.99 -8.25 4.07
CA LEU A 79 6.70 -7.80 5.27
C LEU A 79 8.21 -8.08 5.22
N ASN A 80 8.66 -9.03 4.39
CA ASN A 80 10.06 -9.40 4.20
C ASN A 80 10.72 -8.74 2.98
N THR A 81 10.08 -7.69 2.44
CA THR A 81 10.56 -6.96 1.28
C THR A 81 11.97 -6.39 1.46
N ARG A 82 12.74 -6.41 0.37
CA ARG A 82 14.04 -5.72 0.26
C ARG A 82 13.92 -4.28 -0.25
N ASP A 83 12.70 -3.85 -0.58
CA ASP A 83 12.44 -2.47 -1.00
C ASP A 83 12.57 -1.50 0.19
N GLU A 84 13.47 -0.53 0.07
CA GLU A 84 13.74 0.42 1.15
C GLU A 84 12.53 1.29 1.50
N THR A 85 11.70 1.65 0.52
CA THR A 85 10.50 2.46 0.74
C THR A 85 9.53 1.69 1.62
N CYS A 86 9.29 0.42 1.30
CA CYS A 86 8.43 -0.42 2.13
C CYS A 86 9.00 -0.70 3.52
N GLN A 87 10.31 -0.92 3.64
CA GLN A 87 10.95 -1.08 4.95
C GLN A 87 10.79 0.16 5.84
N LYS A 88 10.96 1.37 5.28
CA LYS A 88 10.69 2.63 5.99
C LYS A 88 9.21 2.77 6.30
N ALA A 89 8.33 2.47 5.35
CA ALA A 89 6.90 2.57 5.54
C ALA A 89 6.41 1.65 6.69
N PHE A 90 6.91 0.42 6.81
CA PHE A 90 6.57 -0.44 7.95
C PHE A 90 7.04 0.12 9.29
N ARG A 91 8.24 0.72 9.35
CA ARG A 91 8.76 1.34 10.57
C ARG A 91 7.92 2.54 10.98
N ILE A 92 7.58 3.41 10.03
CA ILE A 92 6.69 4.55 10.26
C ILE A 92 5.30 4.06 10.69
N LYS A 93 4.76 3.03 10.03
CA LYS A 93 3.44 2.47 10.38
C LYS A 93 3.41 1.97 11.81
N LYS A 94 4.47 1.28 12.25
CA LYS A 94 4.57 0.81 13.64
C LYS A 94 4.56 1.97 14.64
N ILE A 95 5.18 3.11 14.31
CA ILE A 95 5.15 4.31 15.15
C ILE A 95 3.73 4.89 15.16
N ASP A 96 3.17 5.12 13.98
CA ASP A 96 1.83 5.71 13.79
C ASP A 96 0.74 4.84 14.48
N ASP A 97 0.86 3.51 14.45
CA ASP A 97 -0.09 2.58 15.10
C ASP A 97 -0.03 2.65 16.64
N VAL A 98 1.12 2.99 17.22
CA VAL A 98 1.31 3.02 18.69
C VAL A 98 0.97 4.40 19.26
N SER A 99 1.46 5.47 18.64
CA SER A 99 1.34 6.83 19.19
C SER A 99 0.39 7.74 18.42
N GLY A 100 -0.16 7.29 17.30
CA GLY A 100 -0.70 8.17 16.27
C GLY A 100 0.41 8.79 15.42
N ALA A 101 0.02 9.35 14.28
CA ALA A 101 0.99 9.94 13.35
C ALA A 101 1.65 11.19 13.93
N THR A 102 2.98 11.24 13.85
CA THR A 102 3.80 12.35 14.38
C THR A 102 4.64 13.00 13.29
N LYS A 103 4.98 14.28 13.51
CA LYS A 103 5.90 15.05 12.68
C LYS A 103 7.36 14.64 12.91
N PHE A 104 7.66 14.14 14.12
CA PHE A 104 9.02 13.81 14.53
C PHE A 104 9.28 12.32 14.33
N LEU A 105 9.68 11.95 13.12
CA LEU A 105 10.15 10.59 12.84
C LEU A 105 11.64 10.46 13.20
N PRO A 106 12.08 9.28 13.65
CA PRO A 106 13.50 8.97 13.81
C PRO A 106 14.32 9.25 12.54
N ASN A 107 15.57 9.68 12.71
CA ASN A 107 16.48 9.91 11.61
C ASN A 107 16.62 8.67 10.70
N GLY A 108 16.57 8.88 9.39
CA GLY A 108 16.70 7.82 8.39
C GLY A 108 15.38 7.14 8.01
N LEU A 109 14.25 7.63 8.51
CA LEU A 109 12.90 7.32 8.02
C LEU A 109 12.40 8.40 7.06
#